data_AF-A0A7W1JRP4-F1
#
_entry.id   AF-A0A7W1JRP4-F1
#
_cell.length_a   1.000
_cell.length_b   1.000
_cell.length_c   1.000
_cell.angle_alpha   90.00
_cell.angle_beta   90.00
_cell.angle_gamma   90.00
#
_symmetry.space_group_name_H-M   'P 1'
#
loop_
_entity.id
_entity.type
_entity.pdbx_description
1 polymer ?
#
loop_
_entity_poly.entity_id
_entity_poly.type
_entity_poly.pdbx_seq_one_letter_code
_entity_poly.pdbx_strand_id
1 'polypeptide(L)' 'MTKREMDVLNLIGQGYSSKEAADSLYVSKRTVDFHLANIYDKLEVKNRMQAFHAATKLGFIPFEPKQIRGK' A
#
# COMPACT_ATOMS: atom_id res chain seq x y z
N MET A 1 4.13 8.30 8.92
CA MET A 1 3.25 7.19 8.48
C MET A 1 2.64 6.51 9.69
N THR A 2 1.36 6.12 9.63
CA THR A 2 0.70 5.34 10.70
C THR A 2 0.85 3.84 10.46
N LYS A 3 0.66 3.02 11.49
CA LYS A 3 0.66 1.55 11.38
C LYS A 3 -0.29 1.06 10.29
N ARG A 4 -1.51 1.60 10.26
CA ARG A 4 -2.53 1.19 9.29
C ARG A 4 -2.17 1.53 7.85
N GLU A 5 -1.53 2.67 7.63
CA GLU A 5 -1.03 3.04 6.30
C GLU A 5 0.12 2.13 5.85
N MET A 6 0.99 1.73 6.77
CA MET A 6 2.05 0.74 6.50
C MET A 6 1.46 -0.64 6.18
N ASP A 7 0.44 -1.10 6.92
CA ASP A 7 -0.26 -2.36 6.63
C ASP A 7 -0.87 -2.36 5.21
N VAL A 8 -1.54 -1.25 4.86
CA VAL A 8 -2.10 -1.06 3.50
C VAL A 8 -0.98 -1.12 2.46
N LEU A 9 0.10 -0.35 2.62
CA LEU A 9 1.22 -0.34 1.66
C LEU A 9 1.88 -1.72 1.50
N ASN A 10 2.03 -2.48 2.59
CA ASN A 10 2.59 -3.83 2.53
C ASN A 10 1.74 -4.79 1.69
N LEU A 11 0.41 -4.76 1.83
CA LEU A 11 -0.48 -5.59 1.02
C LEU A 11 -0.46 -5.15 -0.45
N ILE A 12 -0.46 -3.84 -0.67
CA ILE A 12 -0.39 -3.24 -2.00
C ILE A 12 0.91 -3.63 -2.71
N GLY A 13 2.04 -3.65 -2.00
CA GLY A 13 3.36 -4.07 -2.49
C GLY A 13 3.42 -5.57 -2.82
N GLN A 14 2.63 -6.38 -2.13
CA GLN A 14 2.48 -7.81 -2.43
C GLN A 14 1.52 -8.11 -3.61
N GLY A 15 0.97 -7.06 -4.26
CA GLY A 15 0.11 -7.19 -5.43
C GLY A 15 -1.40 -7.29 -5.12
N TYR A 16 -1.81 -7.10 -3.87
CA TYR A 16 -3.22 -7.16 -3.49
C TYR A 16 -3.97 -5.93 -4.06
N SER A 17 -5.17 -6.13 -4.59
CA SER A 17 -6.10 -5.05 -4.90
C SER A 17 -6.59 -4.34 -3.63
N SER A 18 -7.16 -3.14 -3.75
CA SER A 18 -7.76 -2.46 -2.57
C SER A 18 -8.86 -3.29 -1.92
N LYS A 19 -9.55 -4.15 -2.70
CA LYS A 19 -10.57 -5.06 -2.19
C LYS A 19 -9.95 -6.19 -1.36
N GLU A 20 -8.98 -6.91 -1.92
CA GLU A 20 -8.30 -7.99 -1.20
C GLU A 20 -7.56 -7.47 0.05
N ALA A 21 -7.00 -6.26 -0.02
CA ALA A 21 -6.40 -5.61 1.14
C ALA A 21 -7.45 -5.26 2.21
N ALA A 22 -8.64 -4.81 1.79
CA ALA A 22 -9.74 -4.52 2.71
C ALA A 22 -10.23 -5.78 3.42
N ASP A 23 -10.38 -6.87 2.67
CA ASP A 23 -10.75 -8.19 3.18
C ASP A 23 -9.71 -8.69 4.19
N SER A 24 -8.42 -8.57 3.86
CA SER A 24 -7.30 -8.99 4.74
C SER A 24 -7.21 -8.16 6.02
N LEU A 25 -7.61 -6.89 5.96
CA LEU A 25 -7.56 -5.95 7.09
C LEU A 25 -8.88 -5.86 7.85
N TYR A 26 -9.91 -6.60 7.45
CA TYR A 26 -11.27 -6.56 8.02
C TYR A 26 -11.87 -5.14 8.05
N VAL A 27 -11.73 -4.41 6.95
CA VAL A 27 -12.30 -3.06 6.77
C VAL A 27 -13.00 -2.93 5.42
N SER A 28 -13.66 -1.80 5.18
CA SER A 28 -14.24 -1.53 3.87
C SER A 28 -13.18 -1.14 2.84
N LYS A 29 -13.44 -1.41 1.55
CA LYS A 29 -12.61 -0.88 0.44
C LYS A 29 -12.45 0.64 0.53
N ARG A 30 -13.51 1.37 0.91
CA ARG A 30 -13.48 2.82 1.10
C ARG A 30 -12.46 3.25 2.16
N THR A 31 -12.32 2.48 3.24
CA THR A 31 -11.32 2.74 4.29
C THR A 31 -9.91 2.56 3.75
N VAL A 32 -9.66 1.52 2.95
CA VAL A 32 -8.37 1.32 2.28
C VAL A 32 -8.06 2.46 1.31
N ASP A 33 -9.03 2.85 0.48
CA ASP A 33 -8.86 3.96 -0.47
C ASP A 33 -8.60 5.30 0.25
N PHE A 34 -9.22 5.53 1.42
CA PHE A 34 -8.93 6.68 2.27
C PHE A 34 -7.49 6.66 2.80
N HIS A 35 -6.99 5.52 3.27
CA HIS A 35 -5.59 5.40 3.68
C HIS A 35 -4.64 5.65 2.50
N LEU A 36 -4.95 5.12 1.30
CA LEU A 36 -4.15 5.35 0.09
C LEU A 36 -4.09 6.84 -0.27
N ALA A 37 -5.21 7.56 -0.21
CA ALA A 37 -5.23 9.01 -0.46
C ALA A 37 -4.30 9.76 0.52
N ASN A 38 -4.41 9.46 1.83
CA ASN A 38 -3.52 10.07 2.82
C ASN A 38 -2.05 9.72 2.61
N ILE A 39 -1.75 8.49 2.18
CA ILE A 39 -0.38 8.08 1.84
C ILE A 39 0.13 8.88 0.65
N TYR A 40 -0.69 9.05 -0.39
CA TYR A 40 -0.32 9.80 -1.59
C TYR A 40 0.01 11.24 -1.26
N ASP A 41 -0.83 11.89 -0.45
CA ASP A 41 -0.60 13.26 0.00
C ASP A 41 0.68 13.36 0.85
N LYS A 42 0.88 12.45 1.80
CA LYS A 42 2.05 12.44 2.70
C LYS A 42 3.37 12.14 2.01
N LEU A 43 3.36 11.37 0.92
CA LEU A 43 4.55 11.00 0.17
C LEU A 43 4.72 11.83 -1.10
N GLU A 44 3.80 12.77 -1.38
CA GLU A 44 3.77 13.60 -2.59
C GLU A 44 3.82 12.79 -3.90
N VAL A 45 3.04 11.70 -3.94
CA VAL A 45 2.97 10.77 -5.08
C VAL A 45 1.57 10.67 -5.64
N LYS A 46 1.42 10.14 -6.86
CA LYS A 46 0.14 10.12 -7.58
C LYS A 46 -0.53 8.75 -7.66
N ASN A 47 0.18 7.68 -7.32
CA ASN A 47 -0.35 6.33 -7.42
C ASN A 47 0.34 5.34 -6.47
N ARG A 48 -0.29 4.17 -6.34
CA ARG A 48 0.14 3.08 -5.45
C ARG A 48 1.55 2.58 -5.71
N MET A 49 2.01 2.54 -6.96
CA MET A 49 3.38 2.08 -7.26
C MET A 49 4.40 3.13 -6.80
N GLN A 50 4.15 4.40 -7.07
CA GLN A 50 4.99 5.48 -6.56
C GLN A 50 5.00 5.52 -5.03
N ALA A 51 3.84 5.31 -4.39
CA ALA A 51 3.73 5.23 -2.94
C ALA A 51 4.53 4.07 -2.35
N PHE A 52 4.45 2.89 -2.95
CA PHE A 52 5.24 1.73 -2.56
C PHE A 52 6.75 2.00 -2.67
N HIS A 53 7.20 2.52 -3.82
CA HIS A 53 8.61 2.85 -4.02
C HIS A 53 9.12 3.92 -3.06
N ALA A 54 8.35 5.00 -2.85
CA ALA A 54 8.70 6.07 -1.92
C ALA A 54 8.77 5.55 -0.48
N ALA A 55 7.77 4.77 -0.03
CA ALA A 55 7.76 4.19 1.30
C ALA A 55 8.91 3.21 1.53
N THR A 56 9.29 2.45 0.50
CA THR A 56 10.45 1.56 0.52
C THR A 56 11.76 2.34 0.67
N LYS A 57 11.95 3.39 -0.15
CA LYS A 57 13.13 4.26 -0.11
C LYS A 57 13.31 4.95 1.23
N LEU A 58 12.21 5.29 1.89
CA LEU A 58 12.19 5.91 3.22
C LEU A 58 12.29 4.91 4.38
N GLY A 59 12.32 3.60 4.10
CA GLY A 59 12.42 2.55 5.12
C GLY A 59 11.13 2.29 5.91
N PHE A 60 9.97 2.75 5.44
CA PHE A 60 8.69 2.47 6.10
C PHE A 60 8.19 1.05 5.87
N ILE A 61 8.57 0.46 4.74
CA ILE A 61 8.25 -0.93 4.39
C ILE A 61 9.52 -1.60 3.85
N PRO A 62 9.75 -2.89 4.16
CA PRO A 62 10.86 -3.63 3.60
C PRO A 62 10.64 -3.81 2.08
N PHE A 63 11.72 -3.67 1.31
CA PHE A 63 11.70 -4.08 -0.09
C PHE A 63 11.72 -5.62 -0.15
N GLU A 64 10.54 -6.23 -0.19
CA GLU A 64 10.39 -7.65 -0.48
C GLU A 64 9.95 -7.77 -1.95
N PRO A 65 10.87 -8.00 -2.89
CA PRO A 65 10.51 -8.24 -4.29
C PRO A 65 9.77 -9.57 -4.39
N LYS A 66 8.45 -9.56 -4.25
CA LYS A 66 7.63 -10.75 -4.50
C LYS A 66 7.38 -10.88 -6.00
N GLN A 67 7.84 -12.02 -6.52
CA GLN A 67 7.79 -12.45 -7.92
C GLN A 67 6.49 -12.05 -8.61
N ILE A 68 6.66 -11.46 -9.80
CA ILE A 68 5.62 -11.28 -10.81
C ILE A 68 4.87 -12.61 -10.92
N ARG A 69 3.67 -12.72 -10.32
CA ARG A 69 2.75 -13.77 -10.70
C ARG A 69 2.29 -13.39 -12.10
N GLY A 70 2.91 -14.06 -13.09
CA GLY A 70 2.37 -14.11 -14.44
C GLY A 70 0.88 -14.42 -14.34
N LYS A 71 0.08 -13.50 -14.87
CA LYS A 71 -1.18 -13.89 -15.48
C LYS A 71 -0.87 -14.30 -16.91
#